data_AF-X1DX41-F1
#
_entry.id   AF-X1DX41-F1
#
_cell.length_a   1.000
_cell.length_b   1.000
_cell.length_c   1.000
_cell.angle_alpha   90.00
_cell.angle_beta   90.00
_cell.angle_gamma   90.00
#
_symmetry.space_group_name_H-M   'P 1'
#
loop_
_entity.id
_entity.type
_entity.pdbx_description
1 polymer ?
#
loop_
_entity_poly.entity_id
_entity_poly.type
_entity_poly.pdbx_seq_one_letter_code
_entity_poly.pdbx_strand_id
1 'polypeptide(L)'
;LEIEQDMIKESKNLMMDMRKIGQKIEEWYAKPRVILKQLEQDVGMKFVEMYRIKLHSMCCGAGGGVRAGYTDFSLKTASLRADEANAIGADILSTECPFCKTNLTDANDLYNHGLTVMGLLQIIDEYDLLEVLP
;
A
#
# COMPACT_ATOMS: atom_id res chain seq x y z
N LEU A 1 -14.64 9.45 0.56
CA LEU A 1 -14.27 8.75 -0.70
C LEU A 1 -15.31 9.08 -1.77
N GLU A 2 -15.00 9.04 -3.08
CA GLU A 2 -16.00 9.31 -4.13
C GLU A 2 -17.21 8.37 -4.02
N ILE A 3 -16.94 7.07 -3.79
CA ILE A 3 -17.93 6.02 -3.53
C ILE A 3 -18.88 6.39 -2.37
N GLU A 4 -18.33 6.94 -1.29
CA GLU A 4 -19.11 7.36 -0.13
C GLU A 4 -20.01 8.54 -0.48
N GLN A 5 -19.48 9.55 -1.19
CA GLN A 5 -20.27 10.71 -1.62
C GLN A 5 -21.42 10.30 -2.55
N ASP A 6 -21.20 9.36 -3.45
CA ASP A 6 -22.23 8.89 -4.37
C ASP A 6 -23.33 8.11 -3.65
N MET A 7 -22.96 7.25 -2.71
CA MET A 7 -23.95 6.55 -1.88
C MET A 7 -24.75 7.48 -0.97
N ILE A 8 -24.14 8.55 -0.47
CA ILE A 8 -24.84 9.57 0.32
C ILE A 8 -25.87 10.30 -0.56
N LYS A 9 -25.55 10.62 -1.81
CA LYS A 9 -26.47 11.27 -2.77
C LYS A 9 -27.67 10.38 -3.10
N GLU A 10 -27.46 9.07 -3.23
CA GLU A 10 -28.51 8.09 -3.56
C GLU A 10 -29.36 7.68 -2.36
N SER A 11 -28.84 7.88 -1.14
CA SER A 11 -29.47 7.43 0.09
C SER A 11 -30.74 8.21 0.41
N LYS A 12 -31.87 7.49 0.55
CA LYS A 12 -33.15 8.06 1.02
C LYS A 12 -33.20 8.23 2.53
N ASN A 13 -32.37 7.49 3.28
CA ASN A 13 -32.25 7.60 4.73
C ASN A 13 -30.81 7.30 5.17
N LEU A 14 -30.01 8.36 5.29
CA LEU A 14 -28.58 8.25 5.56
C LEU A 14 -28.28 7.53 6.88
N MET A 15 -29.11 7.72 7.90
CA MET A 15 -28.93 7.09 9.20
C MET A 15 -29.02 5.55 9.10
N MET A 16 -29.93 5.04 8.27
CA MET A 16 -30.09 3.60 8.05
C MET A 16 -29.05 3.04 7.07
N ASP A 17 -28.66 3.82 6.07
CA ASP A 17 -27.74 3.38 5.03
C ASP A 17 -26.26 3.50 5.43
N MET A 18 -25.94 4.12 6.56
CA MET A 18 -24.56 4.30 7.03
C MET A 18 -23.81 2.99 7.21
N ARG A 19 -24.49 1.93 7.65
CA ARG A 19 -23.90 0.58 7.72
C ARG A 19 -23.51 0.05 6.34
N LYS A 20 -24.34 0.26 5.32
CA LYS A 20 -24.08 -0.19 3.95
C LYS A 20 -22.93 0.60 3.32
N ILE A 21 -22.87 1.90 3.60
CA ILE A 21 -21.76 2.76 3.17
C ILE A 21 -20.44 2.24 3.75
N GLY A 22 -20.40 1.95 5.06
CA GLY A 22 -19.24 1.36 5.71
C GLY A 22 -18.82 0.02 5.09
N GLN A 23 -19.78 -0.86 4.78
CA GLN A 23 -19.51 -2.14 4.11
C GLN A 23 -18.88 -1.95 2.73
N LYS A 24 -19.42 -1.06 1.88
CA LYS A 24 -18.84 -0.81 0.55
C LYS A 24 -17.45 -0.20 0.61
N ILE A 25 -17.18 0.68 1.58
CA ILE A 25 -15.83 1.23 1.79
C ILE A 25 -14.86 0.10 2.15
N GLU A 26 -15.27 -0.82 3.01
CA GLU A 26 -14.46 -1.98 3.38
C GLU A 26 -14.19 -2.90 2.17
N GLU A 27 -15.22 -3.20 1.37
CA GLU A 27 -15.10 -3.96 0.13
C GLU A 27 -14.12 -3.29 -0.85
N TRP A 28 -14.16 -1.96 -0.96
CA TRP A 28 -13.23 -1.21 -1.81
C TRP A 28 -11.77 -1.38 -1.37
N TYR A 29 -11.49 -1.25 -0.06
CA TYR A 29 -10.16 -1.50 0.48
C TYR A 29 -9.75 -2.97 0.37
N ALA A 30 -10.68 -3.91 0.37
CA ALA A 30 -10.38 -5.33 0.24
C ALA A 30 -9.86 -5.70 -1.16
N LYS A 31 -10.36 -5.07 -2.23
CA LYS A 31 -10.00 -5.39 -3.63
C LYS A 31 -8.49 -5.55 -3.90
N PRO A 32 -7.62 -4.58 -3.61
CA PRO A 32 -6.19 -4.73 -3.86
C PRO A 32 -5.51 -5.79 -2.98
N ARG A 33 -6.11 -6.15 -1.83
CA ARG A 33 -5.56 -7.18 -0.91
C ARG A 33 -5.86 -8.60 -1.38
N VAL A 34 -6.77 -8.78 -2.33
CA VAL A 34 -7.15 -10.11 -2.83
C VAL A 34 -5.92 -10.84 -3.38
N ILE A 35 -5.14 -10.18 -4.23
CA ILE A 35 -3.97 -10.81 -4.88
C ILE A 35 -2.89 -11.16 -3.85
N LEU A 36 -2.61 -10.26 -2.90
CA LEU A 36 -1.60 -10.51 -1.86
C LEU A 36 -1.98 -11.66 -0.93
N LYS A 37 -3.27 -11.79 -0.59
CA LYS A 37 -3.78 -12.93 0.19
C LYS A 37 -3.75 -14.23 -0.60
N GLN A 38 -3.95 -14.15 -1.92
CA GLN A 38 -3.83 -15.32 -2.79
C GLN A 38 -2.39 -15.83 -2.84
N LEU A 39 -1.41 -14.92 -2.95
CA LEU A 39 0.01 -15.28 -2.86
C LEU A 39 0.39 -15.94 -1.53
N GLU A 40 -0.20 -15.51 -0.42
CA GLU A 40 -0.02 -16.19 0.87
C GLU A 40 -0.52 -17.64 0.86
N GLN A 41 -1.64 -17.90 0.19
CA GLN A 41 -2.23 -19.24 0.08
C GLN A 41 -1.46 -20.16 -0.87
N ASP A 42 -1.05 -19.64 -2.03
CA ASP A 42 -0.49 -20.45 -3.10
C ASP A 42 1.00 -20.75 -2.88
N VAL A 43 1.77 -19.77 -2.40
CA VAL A 43 3.24 -19.86 -2.32
C VAL A 43 3.79 -19.62 -0.91
N GLY A 44 2.92 -19.39 0.08
CA GLY A 44 3.32 -19.18 1.47
C GLY A 44 3.94 -17.80 1.74
N MET A 45 3.84 -16.86 0.80
CA MET A 45 4.34 -15.49 0.99
C MET A 45 3.39 -14.72 1.91
N LYS A 46 3.75 -14.64 3.20
CA LYS A 46 2.91 -14.06 4.24
C LYS A 46 2.60 -12.59 3.99
N PHE A 47 1.32 -12.27 3.79
CA PHE A 47 0.87 -10.88 3.69
C PHE A 47 0.73 -10.26 5.08
N VAL A 48 1.49 -9.19 5.35
CA VAL A 48 1.42 -8.42 6.58
C VAL A 48 1.12 -6.95 6.27
N GLU A 49 0.40 -6.29 7.17
CA GLU A 49 0.05 -4.88 7.03
C GLU A 49 0.79 -4.03 8.07
N MET A 50 1.23 -2.84 7.63
CA MET A 50 1.69 -1.79 8.55
C MET A 50 0.55 -1.35 9.47
N TYR A 51 0.88 -0.71 10.61
CA TYR A 51 -0.12 -0.29 11.58
C TYR A 51 -1.03 0.85 11.08
N ARG A 52 -0.59 1.62 10.08
CA ARG A 52 -1.38 2.64 9.38
C ARG A 52 -1.90 2.11 8.05
N ILE A 53 -3.20 1.82 7.99
CA ILE A 53 -3.90 1.30 6.80
C ILE A 53 -5.10 2.17 6.41
N LYS A 54 -5.60 1.95 5.18
CA LYS A 54 -6.82 2.57 4.66
C LYS A 54 -6.75 4.11 4.74
N LEU A 55 -7.72 4.75 5.38
CA LEU A 55 -7.76 6.20 5.58
C LEU A 55 -6.63 6.75 6.45
N HIS A 56 -5.97 5.88 7.23
CA HIS A 56 -4.83 6.27 8.08
C HIS A 56 -3.48 6.06 7.40
N SER A 57 -3.45 5.53 6.17
CA SER A 57 -2.22 5.33 5.40
C SER A 57 -1.53 6.67 5.10
N MET A 58 -0.20 6.66 5.02
CA MET A 58 0.63 7.83 4.79
C MET A 58 1.32 7.75 3.42
N CYS A 59 1.46 8.91 2.76
CA CYS A 59 2.19 9.06 1.50
C CYS A 59 3.70 8.81 1.67
N CYS A 60 4.38 8.35 0.62
CA CYS A 60 5.84 8.22 0.61
C CYS A 60 6.57 9.57 0.55
N GLY A 61 5.87 10.67 0.23
CA GLY A 61 6.46 12.00 0.11
C GLY A 61 6.99 12.36 -1.29
N ALA A 62 6.82 11.50 -2.30
CA ALA A 62 7.37 11.75 -3.64
C ALA A 62 6.51 12.68 -4.52
N GLY A 63 5.18 12.56 -4.41
CA GLY A 63 4.22 13.19 -5.32
C GLY A 63 4.10 14.71 -5.17
N GLY A 64 3.33 15.34 -6.06
CA GLY A 64 2.98 16.76 -5.98
C GLY A 64 4.17 17.73 -6.11
N GLY A 65 5.29 17.29 -6.69
CA GLY A 65 6.51 18.10 -6.81
C GLY A 65 7.35 18.16 -5.53
N VAL A 66 6.93 17.50 -4.45
CA VAL A 66 7.62 17.55 -3.15
C VAL A 66 9.03 16.96 -3.26
N ARG A 67 9.22 15.87 -3.99
CA ARG A 67 10.56 15.29 -4.19
C ARG A 67 11.53 16.29 -4.85
N ALA A 68 11.05 17.08 -5.79
CA ALA A 68 11.86 18.06 -6.53
C ALA A 68 12.11 19.34 -5.74
N GLY A 69 11.10 19.84 -5.00
CA GLY A 69 11.22 21.10 -4.23
C GLY A 69 11.79 20.92 -2.82
N TYR A 70 11.58 19.76 -2.20
CA TYR A 70 11.91 19.48 -0.79
C TYR A 70 12.42 18.04 -0.62
N THR A 71 13.55 17.74 -1.25
CA THR A 71 14.12 16.39 -1.32
C THR A 71 14.35 15.76 0.06
N ASP A 72 14.92 16.51 1.01
CA ASP A 72 15.18 15.99 2.36
C ASP A 72 13.88 15.60 3.10
N PHE A 73 12.83 16.41 2.96
CA PHE A 73 11.52 16.11 3.53
C PHE A 73 10.89 14.88 2.88
N SER A 74 11.01 14.77 1.55
CA SER A 74 10.53 13.62 0.78
C SER A 74 11.19 12.32 1.21
N LEU A 75 12.53 12.31 1.34
CA LEU A 75 13.32 11.16 1.79
C LEU A 75 13.02 10.79 3.24
N LYS A 76 12.92 11.78 4.14
CA LYS A 76 12.57 11.54 5.54
C LYS A 76 11.17 10.93 5.68
N THR A 77 10.21 11.38 4.88
CA THR A 77 8.85 10.82 4.87
C THR A 77 8.84 9.37 4.38
N ALA A 78 9.62 9.06 3.34
CA ALA A 78 9.79 7.69 2.86
C ALA A 78 10.48 6.78 3.89
N SER A 79 11.50 7.28 4.60
CA SER A 79 12.18 6.54 5.68
C SER A 79 11.20 6.18 6.80
N LEU A 80 10.32 7.10 7.22
CA LEU A 80 9.28 6.80 8.20
C LEU A 80 8.32 5.69 7.75
N ARG A 81 8.11 5.51 6.44
CA ARG A 81 7.31 4.40 5.89
C ARG A 81 8.08 3.08 5.93
N ALA A 82 9.38 3.10 5.67
CA ALA A 82 10.25 1.93 5.83
C ALA A 82 10.33 1.49 7.30
N ASP A 83 10.37 2.43 8.25
CA ASP A 83 10.31 2.12 9.68
C ASP A 83 9.05 1.34 10.07
N GLU A 84 7.89 1.66 9.48
CA GLU A 84 6.65 0.91 9.77
C GLU A 84 6.70 -0.51 9.26
N ALA A 85 7.30 -0.72 8.08
CA ALA A 85 7.50 -2.03 7.49
C ALA A 85 8.46 -2.87 8.35
N ASN A 86 9.55 -2.26 8.84
CA ASN A 86 10.46 -2.92 9.77
C ASN A 86 9.80 -3.25 11.11
N ALA A 87 8.95 -2.36 11.64
CA ALA A 87 8.26 -2.57 12.91
C ALA A 87 7.33 -3.79 12.90
N ILE A 88 6.81 -4.16 11.74
CA ILE A 88 5.96 -5.35 11.55
C ILE A 88 6.73 -6.55 10.98
N GLY A 89 8.06 -6.43 10.82
CA GLY A 89 8.94 -7.50 10.35
C GLY A 89 8.73 -7.88 8.90
N ALA A 90 8.44 -6.93 8.02
CA ALA A 90 8.36 -7.19 6.58
C ALA A 90 9.76 -7.28 5.96
N ASP A 91 9.95 -8.22 5.03
CA ASP A 91 11.15 -8.30 4.19
C ASP A 91 11.01 -7.49 2.89
N ILE A 92 9.77 -7.44 2.37
CA ILE A 92 9.42 -6.81 1.09
C ILE A 92 8.41 -5.69 1.33
N LEU A 93 8.72 -4.48 0.86
CA LEU A 93 7.81 -3.35 0.83
C LEU A 93 7.23 -3.19 -0.59
N SER A 94 5.96 -3.59 -0.76
CA SER A 94 5.32 -3.60 -2.08
C SER A 94 4.67 -2.26 -2.46
N THR A 95 4.89 -1.79 -3.70
CA THR A 95 4.18 -0.63 -4.27
C THR A 95 4.11 -0.67 -5.80
N GLU A 96 2.94 -0.34 -6.36
CA GLU A 96 2.75 -0.21 -7.82
C GLU A 96 3.02 1.19 -8.36
N CYS A 97 3.24 2.18 -7.48
CA CYS A 97 3.49 3.54 -7.94
C CYS A 97 5.00 3.72 -8.24
N PRO A 98 5.40 4.03 -9.49
CA PRO A 98 6.81 4.17 -9.84
C PRO A 98 7.53 5.24 -9.01
N PHE A 99 6.85 6.36 -8.72
CA PHE A 99 7.40 7.41 -7.87
C PHE A 99 7.59 6.95 -6.42
N CYS A 100 6.64 6.17 -5.88
CA CYS A 100 6.79 5.59 -4.56
C CYS A 100 7.96 4.62 -4.54
N LYS A 101 8.08 3.75 -5.54
CA LYS A 101 9.16 2.78 -5.64
C LYS A 101 10.51 3.49 -5.58
N THR A 102 10.78 4.44 -6.48
CA THR A 102 12.05 5.18 -6.49
C THR A 102 12.32 5.88 -5.16
N ASN A 103 11.34 6.61 -4.62
CA ASN A 103 11.55 7.38 -3.38
C ASN A 103 11.77 6.49 -2.15
N LEU A 104 11.06 5.36 -2.07
CA LEU A 104 11.22 4.38 -0.99
C LEU A 104 12.56 3.64 -1.13
N THR A 105 12.99 3.26 -2.33
CA THR A 105 14.31 2.67 -2.57
C THR A 105 15.42 3.64 -2.16
N ASP A 106 15.37 4.89 -2.62
CA ASP A 106 16.38 5.89 -2.25
C ASP A 106 16.47 6.09 -0.73
N ALA A 107 15.32 6.14 -0.04
CA ALA A 107 15.28 6.28 1.41
C ALA A 107 15.73 5.00 2.12
N ASN A 108 15.36 3.83 1.61
CA ASN A 108 15.81 2.54 2.13
C ASN A 108 17.33 2.45 2.14
N ASP A 109 17.98 2.88 1.06
CA ASP A 109 19.43 2.83 0.92
C ASP A 109 20.12 3.91 1.75
N LEU A 110 19.58 5.14 1.74
CA LEU A 110 20.15 6.26 2.50
C LEU A 110 20.14 6.03 4.01
N TYR A 111 19.05 5.45 4.54
CA TYR A 111 18.86 5.21 5.96
C TYR A 111 19.17 3.76 6.40
N ASN A 112 19.61 2.91 5.47
CA ASN A 112 19.97 1.50 5.70
C ASN A 112 18.86 0.67 6.34
N HIS A 113 17.63 0.75 5.82
CA HIS A 113 16.50 0.00 6.36
C HIS A 113 16.55 -1.50 6.02
N GLY A 114 17.29 -1.90 4.98
CA GLY A 114 17.48 -3.31 4.61
C GLY A 114 16.26 -4.01 4.00
N LEU A 115 15.26 -3.25 3.54
CA LEU A 115 14.06 -3.77 2.90
C LEU A 115 14.27 -3.95 1.39
N THR A 116 13.51 -4.86 0.80
CA THR A 116 13.41 -4.98 -0.67
C THR A 116 12.16 -4.25 -1.15
N VAL A 117 12.31 -3.23 -2.00
CA VAL A 117 11.18 -2.43 -2.51
C VAL A 117 10.80 -2.88 -3.92
N MET A 118 9.62 -3.49 -4.08
CA MET A 118 9.20 -4.10 -5.35
C MET A 118 7.73 -3.86 -5.69
N GLY A 119 7.41 -3.87 -6.98
CA GLY A 119 6.03 -4.03 -7.44
C GLY A 119 5.60 -5.51 -7.40
N LEU A 120 4.30 -5.75 -7.37
CA LEU A 120 3.67 -7.07 -7.48
C LEU A 120 4.13 -7.83 -8.73
N LEU A 121 4.18 -7.18 -9.89
CA LEU A 121 4.68 -7.81 -11.12
C LEU A 121 6.14 -8.25 -10.99
N GLN A 122 6.95 -7.50 -10.25
CA GLN A 122 8.35 -7.84 -10.02
C GLN A 122 8.48 -8.99 -9.02
N ILE A 123 7.64 -9.01 -7.99
CA ILE A 123 7.57 -10.14 -7.07
C ILE A 123 7.19 -11.42 -7.83
N ILE A 124 6.25 -11.35 -8.77
CA ILE A 124 5.85 -12.51 -9.56
C ILE A 124 7.00 -13.00 -10.46
N ASP A 125 7.73 -12.07 -11.09
CA ASP A 125 8.86 -12.37 -11.98
C ASP A 125 10.08 -12.90 -11.22
N GLU A 126 10.49 -12.24 -10.14
CA GLU A 126 11.73 -12.56 -9.40
C GLU A 126 11.65 -13.88 -8.63
N TYR A 127 10.44 -14.29 -8.25
CA TYR A 127 10.20 -15.57 -7.56
C TYR A 127 9.60 -16.65 -8.47
N ASP A 128 9.59 -16.43 -9.80
CA ASP A 128 9.06 -17.38 -10.81
C ASP A 128 7.65 -17.91 -10.47
N LEU A 129 6.76 -17.03 -9.99
CA LEU A 129 5.44 -17.41 -9.48
C LEU A 129 4.41 -17.66 -10.60
N LEU A 130 4.78 -17.47 -11.86
CA LEU A 130 3.87 -17.63 -13.02
C LEU A 130 3.38 -19.07 -13.20
N GLU A 131 4.17 -20.07 -12.79
CA GLU A 131 3.78 -21.48 -12.91
C GLU A 131 2.93 -21.97 -11.73
N VAL A 132 2.91 -21.22 -10.64
CA VAL A 132 2.20 -21.57 -9.40
C VAL A 132 0.84 -20.88 -9.29
N LEU A 133 0.68 -19.75 -9.97
CA LEU A 133 -0.60 -19.05 -10.07
C LEU A 133 -1.53 -19.80 -11.06
N PRO A 134 -2.77 -20.11 -10.66
CA PRO A 134 -3.72 -20.89 -11.47
C PRO A 134 -4.23 -20.17 -12.73
#